data_AF-A0A7S2A166-F1
#
_entry.id   AF-A0A7S2A166-F1
#
_cell.length_a   1.000
_cell.length_b   1.000
_cell.length_c   1.000
_cell.angle_alpha   90.00
_cell.angle_beta   90.00
_cell.angle_gamma   90.00
#
_symmetry.space_group_name_H-M   'P 1'
#
loop_
_entity.id
_entity.type
_entity.pdbx_description
1 polymer ?
#
loop_
_entity_poly.entity_id
_entity_poly.type
_entity_poly.pdbx_seq_one_letter_code
_entity_poly.pdbx_strand_id
1 'polypeptide(L)'
;MFLSEMLPPGRVERLILVDKAWPRCGAPEPLPHQMSWEHIYGNRTVLLEDGSFRGEGTYLVTWPVPLHTSKQDLKKKPTKRAMKKHVFERAAGPILILAVHLCGTLSLRAVEMFNDHPNVQFLALKPCCLPSMIHAKRDWTAQL
;
A
#
# COMPACT_ATOMS: atom_id res chain seq x y z
N MET A 1 3.40 0.51 -8.75
CA MET A 1 3.66 0.07 -10.13
C MET A 1 5.12 -0.28 -10.34
N PHE A 2 6.03 0.69 -10.30
CA PHE A 2 7.46 0.48 -10.57
C PHE A 2 8.10 -0.70 -9.81
N LEU A 3 7.83 -0.86 -8.52
CA LEU A 3 8.34 -2.00 -7.74
C LEU A 3 7.87 -3.36 -8.26
N SER A 4 6.68 -3.45 -8.86
CA SER A 4 6.21 -4.73 -9.39
C SER A 4 6.99 -5.17 -10.62
N GLU A 5 7.45 -4.24 -11.44
CA GLU A 5 8.27 -4.54 -12.61
C GLU A 5 9.72 -4.86 -12.24
N MET A 6 10.26 -4.16 -11.24
CA MET A 6 11.66 -4.31 -10.85
C MET A 6 11.94 -5.49 -9.93
N LEU A 7 10.98 -5.85 -9.07
CA LEU A 7 11.18 -6.90 -8.08
C LEU A 7 11.01 -8.28 -8.73
N PRO A 8 11.86 -9.25 -8.41
CA PRO A 8 11.76 -10.59 -8.98
C PRO A 8 10.49 -11.31 -8.46
N PRO A 9 9.57 -11.75 -9.33
CA PRO A 9 8.31 -12.39 -8.92
C PRO A 9 8.49 -13.65 -8.09
N GLY A 10 9.60 -14.39 -8.27
CA GLY A 10 9.92 -15.56 -7.46
C GLY A 10 10.36 -15.27 -6.01
N ARG A 11 10.56 -13.99 -5.64
CA ARG A 11 10.97 -13.60 -4.27
C ARG A 11 9.96 -12.71 -3.57
N VAL A 12 8.98 -12.15 -4.29
CA VAL A 12 7.97 -11.25 -3.73
C VAL A 12 6.60 -11.76 -4.12
N GLU A 13 5.84 -12.24 -3.13
CA GLU A 13 4.51 -12.82 -3.34
C GLU A 13 3.51 -11.80 -3.91
N ARG A 14 3.51 -10.58 -3.35
CA ARG A 14 2.59 -9.49 -3.73
C ARG A 14 3.02 -8.16 -3.12
N LEU A 15 2.50 -7.08 -3.70
CA LEU A 15 2.56 -5.73 -3.15
C LEU A 15 1.17 -5.31 -2.69
N ILE A 16 1.06 -4.75 -1.48
CA ILE A 16 -0.21 -4.26 -0.93
C ILE A 16 -0.14 -2.75 -0.78
N LEU A 17 -0.94 -2.03 -1.57
CA LEU A 17 -1.08 -0.58 -1.51
C LEU A 17 -2.11 -0.21 -0.44
N VAL A 18 -1.70 0.59 0.54
CA VAL A 18 -2.53 0.91 1.72
C VAL A 18 -2.78 2.42 1.78
N ASP A 19 -4.04 2.83 1.75
CA ASP A 19 -4.49 4.22 1.92
C ASP A 19 -6.01 4.25 2.16
N LYS A 20 -6.54 5.34 2.72
CA LYS A 20 -7.98 5.54 2.93
C LYS A 20 -8.74 5.82 1.63
N ALA A 21 -8.06 6.34 0.61
CA ALA A 21 -8.62 6.71 -0.68
C ALA A 21 -8.60 5.55 -1.68
N TRP A 22 -7.82 4.50 -1.42
CA TRP A 22 -7.85 3.34 -2.30
C TRP A 22 -9.19 2.60 -2.22
N PRO A 23 -9.76 2.16 -3.34
CA PRO A 23 -10.80 1.14 -3.36
C PRO A 23 -10.26 -0.20 -2.84
N ARG A 24 -11.15 -1.09 -2.39
CA ARG A 24 -10.77 -2.47 -2.01
C ARG A 24 -10.47 -3.27 -3.28
N CYS A 25 -9.36 -4.02 -3.29
CA CYS A 25 -9.03 -4.91 -4.39
C CYS A 25 -10.19 -5.88 -4.67
N GLY A 26 -10.57 -6.03 -5.95
CA GLY A 26 -11.69 -6.87 -6.38
C GLY A 26 -13.08 -6.25 -6.20
N ALA A 27 -13.19 -4.99 -5.78
CA ALA A 27 -14.45 -4.26 -5.90
C ALA A 27 -14.79 -4.07 -7.39
N PRO A 28 -16.06 -4.17 -7.81
CA PRO A 28 -16.46 -4.01 -9.21
C PRO A 28 -16.01 -2.66 -9.79
N GLU A 29 -16.24 -1.58 -9.06
CA GLU A 29 -15.85 -0.22 -9.43
C GLU A 29 -15.44 0.60 -8.20
N PRO A 30 -14.51 1.57 -8.32
CA PRO A 30 -14.21 2.53 -7.26
C PRO A 30 -15.40 3.45 -7.00
N LEU A 31 -15.62 3.81 -5.73
CA LEU A 31 -16.64 4.82 -5.41
C LEU A 31 -16.15 6.23 -5.81
N PRO A 32 -17.05 7.22 -6.01
CA PRO A 32 -16.65 8.56 -6.50
C PRO A 32 -15.60 9.31 -5.66
N HIS A 33 -15.50 8.99 -4.36
CA HIS A 33 -14.52 9.58 -3.44
C HIS A 33 -13.21 8.77 -3.35
N GLN A 34 -13.08 7.71 -4.15
CA GLN A 34 -11.93 6.82 -4.17
C GLN A 34 -11.11 7.08 -5.42
N MET A 35 -9.83 6.72 -5.35
CA MET A 35 -8.97 6.84 -6.51
C MET A 35 -9.38 5.86 -7.61
N SER A 36 -9.36 6.31 -8.87
CA SER A 36 -9.74 5.47 -10.01
C SER A 36 -8.74 4.32 -10.23
N TRP A 37 -9.20 3.23 -10.83
CA TRP A 37 -8.32 2.13 -11.23
C TRP A 37 -7.23 2.58 -12.20
N GLU A 38 -7.54 3.52 -13.09
CA GLU A 38 -6.59 4.09 -14.03
C GLU A 38 -5.42 4.77 -13.33
N HIS A 39 -5.68 5.51 -12.25
CA HIS A 39 -4.63 6.16 -11.47
C HIS A 39 -3.77 5.15 -10.68
N ILE A 40 -4.36 4.02 -10.27
CA ILE A 40 -3.70 2.99 -9.45
C ILE A 40 -2.87 2.02 -10.29
N TYR A 41 -3.51 1.53 -11.36
CA TYR A 41 -3.05 0.42 -12.19
C TYR A 41 -2.71 0.85 -13.62
N GLY A 42 -3.01 2.09 -14.02
CA GLY A 42 -2.63 2.61 -15.34
C GLY A 42 -3.54 2.06 -16.41
N ASN A 43 -3.69 2.83 -17.49
CA ASN A 43 -4.50 2.42 -18.64
C ASN A 43 -3.66 1.70 -19.67
N ARG A 44 -4.18 0.57 -20.15
CA ARG A 44 -3.67 -0.07 -21.34
C ARG A 44 -4.41 0.50 -22.54
N THR A 45 -3.66 0.92 -23.54
CA THR A 45 -4.19 1.40 -24.81
C THR A 45 -3.67 0.52 -25.94
N VAL A 46 -4.50 0.34 -26.96
CA VAL A 46 -4.13 -0.34 -28.20
C VAL A 46 -4.12 0.69 -29.32
N LEU A 47 -3.08 0.66 -30.16
CA LEU A 47 -3.03 1.44 -31.39
C LEU A 47 -3.95 0.78 -32.43
N LEU A 48 -4.90 1.52 -32.95
CA LEU A 48 -5.80 1.11 -34.02
C LEU A 48 -5.17 1.37 -35.39
N GLU A 49 -5.69 0.73 -36.43
CA GLU A 49 -5.19 0.85 -37.82
C GLU A 49 -5.30 2.28 -38.37
N ASP A 50 -6.24 3.08 -37.85
CA ASP A 50 -6.43 4.49 -38.19
C ASP A 50 -5.45 5.45 -37.45
N GLY A 51 -4.54 4.89 -36.64
CA GLY A 51 -3.57 5.63 -35.85
C GLY A 51 -4.12 6.18 -34.52
N SER A 52 -5.38 5.91 -34.18
CA SER A 52 -5.96 6.31 -32.89
C SER A 52 -5.69 5.29 -31.78
N PHE A 53 -5.83 5.71 -30.51
CA PHE A 53 -5.68 4.82 -29.36
C PHE A 53 -7.03 4.52 -28.70
N ARG A 54 -7.29 3.25 -28.42
CA ARG A 54 -8.46 2.81 -27.66
C ARG A 54 -8.04 2.20 -26.32
N GLY A 55 -8.75 2.57 -25.25
CA GLY A 55 -8.58 1.97 -23.92
C GLY A 55 -9.01 0.49 -23.91
N GLU A 56 -8.16 -0.36 -23.36
CA GLU A 56 -8.36 -1.82 -23.26
C GLU A 56 -8.50 -2.31 -21.81
N GLY A 57 -8.72 -1.38 -20.88
CA GLY A 57 -8.76 -1.64 -19.45
C GLY A 57 -7.47 -1.20 -18.74
N THR A 58 -7.19 -1.82 -17.59
CA THR A 58 -6.04 -1.44 -16.75
C THR A 58 -5.01 -2.56 -16.65
N TYR A 59 -3.78 -2.23 -16.25
CA TYR A 59 -2.73 -3.23 -16.01
C TYR A 59 -2.92 -4.06 -14.74
N LEU A 60 -4.07 -3.98 -14.05
CA LEU A 60 -4.31 -4.61 -12.74
C LEU A 60 -3.81 -6.07 -12.66
N VAL A 61 -4.12 -6.88 -13.67
CA VAL A 61 -3.77 -8.31 -13.69
C VAL A 61 -2.49 -8.63 -14.47
N THR A 62 -1.82 -7.62 -15.05
CA THR A 62 -0.65 -7.84 -15.92
C THR A 62 0.68 -7.57 -15.23
N TRP A 63 0.63 -7.04 -14.01
CA TRP A 63 1.82 -6.73 -13.22
C TRP A 63 2.58 -7.99 -12.79
N PRO A 64 3.92 -8.09 -13.01
CA PRO A 64 4.69 -9.30 -12.70
C PRO A 64 4.62 -9.72 -11.23
N VAL A 65 4.73 -8.77 -10.30
CA VAL A 65 4.36 -8.97 -8.90
C VAL A 65 2.93 -8.43 -8.69
N PRO A 66 1.98 -9.25 -8.22
CA PRO A 66 0.59 -8.82 -8.03
C PRO A 66 0.49 -7.57 -7.14
N LEU A 67 -0.28 -6.57 -7.59
CA LEU A 67 -0.58 -5.36 -6.82
C LEU A 67 -2.02 -5.41 -6.30
N HIS A 68 -2.19 -5.35 -4.99
CA HIS A 68 -3.50 -5.33 -4.35
C HIS A 68 -3.72 -4.02 -3.58
N THR A 69 -4.87 -3.40 -3.76
CA THR A 69 -5.28 -2.25 -2.93
C THR A 69 -6.00 -2.68 -1.65
N SER A 70 -5.69 -2.00 -0.56
CA SER A 70 -6.32 -2.17 0.74
C SER A 70 -6.76 -0.81 1.28
N LYS A 71 -8.08 -0.60 1.35
CA LYS A 71 -8.68 0.61 1.91
C LYS A 71 -8.52 0.63 3.43
N GLN A 72 -7.64 1.49 3.94
CA GLN A 72 -7.32 1.55 5.37
C GLN A 72 -7.10 2.99 5.82
N ASP A 73 -7.86 3.42 6.83
CA ASP A 73 -7.61 4.70 7.49
C ASP A 73 -6.71 4.47 8.71
N LEU A 74 -5.40 4.58 8.51
CA LEU A 74 -4.41 4.27 9.55
C LEU A 74 -4.51 5.19 10.78
N LYS A 75 -5.24 6.30 10.70
CA LYS A 75 -5.50 7.17 11.86
C LYS A 75 -6.50 6.54 12.84
N LYS A 76 -7.34 5.59 12.37
CA LYS A 76 -8.40 4.96 13.17
C LYS A 76 -7.91 3.67 13.84
N LYS A 77 -8.22 3.51 15.13
CA LYS A 77 -7.87 2.31 15.92
C LYS A 77 -8.36 0.98 15.32
N PRO A 78 -9.61 0.86 14.81
CA PRO A 78 -10.10 -0.39 14.21
C PRO A 78 -9.26 -0.90 13.04
N THR A 79 -8.61 0.01 12.31
CA THR A 79 -7.77 -0.29 11.15
C THR A 79 -6.58 -1.17 11.50
N LYS A 80 -5.97 -0.99 12.69
CA LYS A 80 -4.86 -1.86 13.13
C LYS A 80 -5.30 -3.32 13.24
N ARG A 81 -6.50 -3.58 13.78
CA ARG A 81 -7.06 -4.94 13.88
C ARG A 81 -7.36 -5.54 12.51
N ALA A 82 -7.89 -4.74 11.59
CA ALA A 82 -8.15 -5.19 10.22
C ALA A 82 -6.84 -5.53 9.48
N MET A 83 -5.84 -4.67 9.58
CA MET A 83 -4.51 -4.90 9.00
C MET A 83 -3.85 -6.15 9.57
N LYS A 84 -3.90 -6.33 10.90
CA LYS A 84 -3.41 -7.55 11.55
C LYS A 84 -4.03 -8.80 10.92
N LYS A 85 -5.37 -8.87 10.89
CA LYS A 85 -6.12 -10.04 10.41
C LYS A 85 -5.94 -10.31 8.90
N HIS A 86 -5.88 -9.27 8.09
CA HIS A 86 -5.99 -9.40 6.63
C HIS A 86 -4.65 -9.28 5.90
N VAL A 87 -3.63 -8.71 6.54
CA VAL A 87 -2.31 -8.51 5.94
C VAL A 87 -1.26 -9.28 6.74
N PHE A 88 -1.05 -8.91 8.01
CA PHE A 88 0.07 -9.44 8.78
C PHE A 88 -0.07 -10.94 9.11
N GLU A 89 -1.24 -11.39 9.57
CA GLU A 89 -1.48 -12.80 9.92
C GLU A 89 -1.64 -13.73 8.70
N ARG A 90 -1.82 -13.16 7.50
CA ARG A 90 -2.00 -13.92 6.24
C ARG A 90 -0.74 -14.02 5.40
N ALA A 91 0.31 -13.28 5.72
CA ALA A 91 1.57 -13.39 5.01
C ALA A 91 2.27 -14.68 5.43
N ALA A 92 2.64 -15.51 4.45
CA ALA A 92 3.36 -16.74 4.69
C ALA A 92 4.85 -16.53 5.03
N GLY A 93 5.37 -15.31 4.77
CA GLY A 93 6.78 -14.98 4.95
C GLY A 93 7.01 -13.56 5.46
N PRO A 94 8.28 -13.10 5.42
CA PRO A 94 8.68 -11.78 5.84
C PRO A 94 7.90 -10.66 5.17
N ILE A 95 7.56 -9.63 5.94
CA ILE A 95 6.90 -8.42 5.46
C ILE A 95 7.89 -7.25 5.49
N LEU A 96 7.88 -6.45 4.44
CA LEU A 96 8.58 -5.17 4.39
C LEU A 96 7.54 -4.04 4.41
N ILE A 97 7.66 -3.11 5.35
CA ILE A 97 6.83 -1.90 5.39
C ILE A 97 7.58 -0.78 4.68
N LEU A 98 7.02 -0.33 3.55
CA LEU A 98 7.52 0.81 2.79
C LEU A 98 6.50 1.95 2.88
N ALA A 99 6.89 3.05 3.51
CA ALA A 99 5.96 4.07 3.95
C ALA A 99 6.39 5.46 3.47
N VAL A 100 5.71 5.97 2.44
CA VAL A 100 5.99 7.26 1.78
C VAL A 100 4.81 8.21 1.97
N HIS A 101 5.08 9.51 2.06
CA HIS A 101 4.06 10.55 2.27
C HIS A 101 3.21 10.34 3.53
N LEU A 102 3.81 9.77 4.58
CA LEU A 102 3.16 9.68 5.88
C LEU A 102 3.28 11.02 6.63
N CYS A 103 2.22 11.82 6.56
CA CYS A 103 2.17 13.11 7.24
C CYS A 103 1.56 12.99 8.65
N GLY A 104 2.11 13.74 9.61
CA GLY A 104 1.60 13.81 10.99
C GLY A 104 1.82 12.51 11.75
N THR A 105 0.77 11.92 12.31
CA THR A 105 0.88 10.70 13.15
C THR A 105 0.98 9.40 12.36
N LEU A 106 0.91 9.45 11.02
CA LEU A 106 0.91 8.25 10.20
C LEU A 106 2.24 7.48 10.27
N SER A 107 3.38 8.17 10.34
CA SER A 107 4.69 7.53 10.52
C SER A 107 4.77 6.75 11.82
N LEU A 108 4.21 7.29 12.90
CA LEU A 108 4.11 6.60 14.19
C LEU A 108 3.27 5.34 14.08
N ARG A 109 2.19 5.35 13.28
CA ARG A 109 1.38 4.14 13.04
C ARG A 109 2.13 3.06 12.28
N ALA A 110 2.99 3.44 11.34
CA ALA A 110 3.85 2.49 10.63
C ALA A 110 4.92 1.89 11.56
N VAL A 111 5.52 2.70 12.46
CA VAL A 111 6.44 2.20 13.50
C VAL A 111 5.72 1.24 14.45
N GLU A 112 4.52 1.59 14.90
CA GLU A 112 3.72 0.69 15.73
C GLU A 112 3.47 -0.66 15.03
N MET A 113 3.15 -0.66 13.73
CA MET A 113 2.96 -1.91 12.98
C MET A 113 4.25 -2.72 12.86
N PHE A 114 5.40 -2.07 12.72
CA PHE A 114 6.69 -2.76 12.72
C PHE A 114 6.94 -3.43 14.08
N ASN A 115 6.74 -2.69 15.18
CA ASN A 115 6.95 -3.22 16.54
C ASN A 115 5.94 -4.31 16.93
N ASP A 116 4.68 -4.17 16.52
CA ASP A 116 3.58 -5.09 16.92
C ASP A 116 3.59 -6.41 16.13
N HIS A 117 4.39 -6.53 15.06
CA HIS A 117 4.33 -7.64 14.12
C HIS A 117 5.73 -8.24 13.85
N PRO A 118 6.10 -9.36 14.51
CA PRO A 118 7.44 -9.93 14.41
C PRO A 118 7.79 -10.47 13.02
N ASN A 119 6.78 -10.72 12.18
CA ASN A 119 7.02 -11.09 10.77
C ASN A 119 7.38 -9.91 9.87
N VAL A 120 7.34 -8.67 10.38
CA VAL A 120 7.86 -7.50 9.68
C VAL A 120 9.36 -7.42 9.94
N GLN A 121 10.14 -7.60 8.88
CA GLN A 121 11.61 -7.70 8.97
C GLN A 121 12.31 -6.41 8.53
N PHE A 122 11.55 -5.44 7.99
CA PHE A 122 12.11 -4.20 7.50
C PHE A 122 11.07 -3.08 7.53
N LEU A 123 11.54 -1.88 7.86
CA LEU A 123 10.76 -0.64 7.83
C LEU A 123 11.58 0.45 7.13
N ALA A 124 11.06 0.97 6.02
CA ALA A 124 11.56 2.19 5.40
C ALA A 124 10.51 3.30 5.51
N LEU A 125 10.88 4.39 6.18
CA LEU A 125 10.03 5.57 6.39
C LEU A 125 10.58 6.76 5.61
N LYS A 126 9.71 7.36 4.80
CA LYS A 126 9.94 8.66 4.16
C LYS A 126 8.74 9.59 4.45
N PRO A 127 8.62 10.13 5.68
CA PRO A 127 7.53 11.02 6.03
C PRO A 127 7.65 12.37 5.33
N CYS A 128 6.52 12.96 4.94
CA CYS A 128 6.43 14.33 4.42
C CYS A 128 6.38 15.38 5.52
N CYS A 129 5.81 15.03 6.68
CA CYS A 129 5.66 15.90 7.83
C CYS A 129 5.96 15.11 9.08
N LEU A 130 6.79 15.67 9.95
CA LEU A 130 7.03 15.09 11.26
C LEU A 130 5.76 15.22 12.14
N PRO A 131 5.54 14.28 13.07
CA PRO A 131 4.52 14.43 14.09
C PRO A 131 4.74 15.74 14.88
N SER A 132 3.66 16.32 15.42
CA SER A 132 3.80 17.49 16.29
C SER A 132 4.59 17.15 17.56
N MET A 133 5.18 18.16 18.19
CA MET A 133 5.98 18.01 19.42
C MET A 133 5.22 17.37 20.60
N ILE A 134 3.88 17.37 20.56
CA ILE A 134 3.05 16.65 21.54
C ILE A 134 3.39 15.15 21.57
N HIS A 135 3.84 14.60 20.44
CA HIS A 135 4.22 13.19 20.32
C HIS A 135 5.67 12.92 20.72
N ALA A 136 6.51 13.94 20.91
CA ALA A 136 7.94 13.77 21.24
C ALA A 136 8.17 13.23 22.66
N LYS A 137 7.20 13.41 23.57
CA LYS A 137 7.28 12.93 24.96
C LYS A 137 6.89 11.46 25.14
N ARG A 138 6.47 10.78 24.08
CA ARG A 138 6.13 9.35 24.12
C ARG A 138 7.34 8.55 23.68
N ASP A 139 7.61 7.46 24.37
CA ASP A 139 8.63 6.52 23.95
C ASP A 139 8.10 5.72 22.75
N TRP A 140 8.73 5.94 21.60
CA TRP A 140 8.41 5.28 20.33
C TRP A 140 9.52 4.33 19.88
N THR A 141 10.50 4.03 20.75
CA THR A 141 11.65 3.20 20.34
C THR A 141 11.19 1.89 19.72
N ALA A 142 11.69 1.64 18.51
CA ALA A 142 11.56 0.34 17.88
C ALA A 142 12.43 -0.64 18.67
N GLN A 143 11.82 -1.66 19.25
CA GLN A 143 12.56 -2.76 19.85
C GLN A 143 13.09 -3.60 18.69
N LEU A 144 14.40 -3.48 18.43
CA LEU A 144 15.14 -4.31 17.47
C LEU A 144 15.44 -5.69 18.08
#